data_AF-A0A3N9WSU4-F1
#
_entry.id   AF-A0A3N9WSU4-F1
#
_cell.length_a   1.000
_cell.length_b   1.000
_cell.length_c   1.000
_cell.angle_alpha   90.00
_cell.angle_beta   90.00
_cell.angle_gamma   90.00
#
_symmetry.space_group_name_H-M   'P 1'
#
loop_
_entity.id
_entity.type
_entity.pdbx_description
1 polymer ?
#
loop_
_entity_poly.entity_id
_entity_poly.type
_entity_poly.pdbx_seq_one_letter_code
_entity_poly.pdbx_strand_id
1 'polypeptide(L)'
;MRFALRTRLHAALAAVLLPAATATFVFVASPAAQADCAGRGNPTYLQLRNSAGIEIAYELYQYASTCDGDSEYRGKVKDSYTDGSCAYTYYYDTSRTTHGISCTTGGWSNYTFWDRQSNSSASVELAVDYRSTGRQSTWGF
;
A
#
# COMPACT_ATOMS: atom_id res chain seq x y z
N MET A 1 -70.30 -24.10 55.09
CA MET A 1 -69.04 -24.00 55.89
C MET A 1 -68.43 -25.41 55.91
N ARG A 2 -67.25 -25.73 55.39
CA ARG A 2 -65.96 -25.04 55.38
C ARG A 2 -65.15 -25.49 54.15
N PHE A 3 -64.47 -24.55 53.51
CA PHE A 3 -63.44 -24.76 52.50
C PHE A 3 -62.11 -25.20 53.16
N ALA A 4 -61.35 -26.09 52.52
CA ALA A 4 -59.89 -26.21 52.64
C ALA A 4 -59.34 -27.01 51.45
N LEU A 5 -58.73 -26.41 50.42
CA LEU A 5 -57.29 -26.05 50.33
C LEU A 5 -56.40 -27.28 50.58
N ARG A 6 -55.59 -27.78 49.63
CA ARG A 6 -54.34 -27.13 49.23
C ARG A 6 -53.78 -27.69 47.92
N THR A 7 -53.40 -26.74 47.07
CA THR A 7 -52.90 -26.86 45.72
C THR A 7 -51.39 -27.10 45.70
N ARG A 8 -51.01 -28.19 45.02
CA ARG A 8 -49.84 -28.44 44.15
C ARG A 8 -48.53 -27.68 44.44
N LEU A 9 -47.54 -28.43 44.92
CA LEU A 9 -46.10 -28.24 44.71
C LEU A 9 -45.77 -28.05 43.22
N HIS A 10 -45.16 -26.94 42.83
CA HIS A 10 -44.25 -26.90 41.68
C HIS A 10 -43.03 -26.07 42.04
N ALA A 11 -41.87 -26.70 41.91
CA ALA A 11 -40.56 -26.17 42.26
C ALA A 11 -40.23 -24.92 41.43
N ALA A 12 -39.86 -23.84 42.11
CA ALA A 12 -39.32 -22.65 41.48
C ALA A 12 -37.85 -22.91 41.10
N LEU A 13 -37.63 -23.38 39.87
CA LEU A 13 -36.32 -23.31 39.22
C LEU A 13 -36.11 -21.85 38.77
N ALA A 14 -35.46 -21.04 39.59
CA ALA A 14 -35.02 -19.71 39.18
C ALA A 14 -33.75 -19.87 38.33
N ALA A 15 -33.91 -19.75 37.01
CA ALA A 15 -32.82 -19.75 36.05
C ALA A 15 -31.91 -18.53 36.28
N VAL A 16 -30.63 -18.79 36.54
CA VAL A 16 -29.59 -17.76 36.59
C VAL A 16 -29.32 -17.31 35.15
N LEU A 17 -29.87 -16.15 34.78
CA LEU A 17 -29.51 -15.43 33.56
C LEU A 17 -28.09 -14.88 33.72
N LEU A 18 -27.09 -15.57 33.18
CA LEU A 18 -25.79 -14.97 32.93
C LEU A 18 -25.94 -13.95 31.78
N PRO A 19 -25.62 -12.66 31.97
CA PRO A 19 -25.46 -11.78 30.83
C PRO A 19 -24.23 -12.26 30.05
N ALA A 20 -24.45 -12.75 28.84
CA ALA A 20 -23.38 -12.97 27.88
C ALA A 20 -22.75 -11.60 27.59
N ALA A 21 -21.58 -11.34 28.19
CA ALA A 21 -20.76 -10.20 27.86
C ALA A 21 -20.28 -10.40 26.41
N THR A 22 -21.03 -9.89 25.45
CA THR A 22 -20.57 -9.73 24.08
C THR A 22 -19.42 -8.74 24.11
N ALA A 23 -18.20 -9.25 24.18
CA ALA A 23 -17.00 -8.49 23.87
C ALA A 23 -17.11 -8.06 22.41
N THR A 24 -17.60 -6.85 22.18
CA THR A 24 -17.47 -6.19 20.89
C THR A 24 -16.00 -5.90 20.69
N PHE A 25 -15.33 -6.77 19.92
CA PHE A 25 -14.03 -6.46 19.36
C PHE A 25 -14.24 -5.30 18.39
N VAL A 26 -13.95 -4.08 18.86
CA VAL A 26 -13.76 -2.94 17.97
C VAL A 26 -12.45 -3.23 17.24
N PHE A 27 -12.56 -3.77 16.04
CA PHE A 27 -11.46 -3.74 15.09
C PHE A 27 -11.22 -2.27 14.77
N VAL A 28 -10.32 -1.63 15.51
CA VAL A 28 -9.69 -0.40 15.06
C VAL A 28 -8.93 -0.84 13.82
N ALA A 29 -9.47 -0.51 12.64
CA ALA A 29 -8.73 -0.62 11.40
C ALA A 29 -7.39 0.07 11.65
N SER A 30 -6.31 -0.73 11.68
CA SER A 30 -4.97 -0.16 11.74
C SER A 30 -4.88 0.83 10.59
N PRO A 31 -4.44 2.08 10.80
CA PRO A 31 -4.24 2.98 9.67
C PRO A 31 -3.35 2.23 8.68
N ALA A 32 -3.86 2.03 7.47
CA ALA A 32 -3.11 1.40 6.40
C ALA A 32 -1.77 2.15 6.29
N ALA A 33 -0.69 1.38 6.09
CA ALA A 33 0.65 1.91 5.96
C ALA A 33 0.63 3.13 5.02
N GLN A 34 1.11 4.27 5.54
CA GLN A 34 1.07 5.53 4.83
C GLN A 34 2.03 5.47 3.65
N ALA A 35 1.46 5.63 2.45
CA ALA A 35 2.20 5.91 1.25
C ALA A 35 3.13 7.10 1.42
N ASP A 36 4.23 7.14 0.67
CA ASP A 36 4.97 8.37 0.43
C ASP A 36 4.24 9.22 -0.65
N CYS A 37 2.91 9.29 -0.56
CA CYS A 37 2.08 10.26 -1.28
C CYS A 37 1.79 11.37 -0.27
N ALA A 38 2.25 12.60 -0.52
CA ALA A 38 1.99 13.76 0.34
C ALA A 38 0.57 14.34 0.12
N GLY A 39 -0.42 13.47 -0.10
CA GLY A 39 -1.79 13.79 -0.48
C GLY A 39 -2.09 13.58 -1.97
N ARG A 40 -3.37 13.78 -2.34
CA ARG A 40 -3.87 13.61 -3.71
C ARG A 40 -3.08 14.46 -4.71
N GLY A 41 -2.52 13.83 -5.73
CA GLY A 41 -1.70 14.53 -6.73
C GLY A 41 -0.34 15.02 -6.23
N ASN A 42 0.13 14.55 -5.06
CA ASN A 42 1.45 14.86 -4.50
C ASN A 42 2.34 13.60 -4.40
N PRO A 43 2.72 12.99 -5.51
CA PRO A 43 3.65 11.87 -5.50
C PRO A 43 5.07 12.31 -5.12
N THR A 44 5.82 11.41 -4.48
CA THR A 44 7.26 11.58 -4.22
C THR A 44 8.12 11.10 -5.37
N TYR A 45 9.40 11.48 -5.36
CA TYR A 45 10.38 11.12 -6.38
C TYR A 45 11.50 10.26 -5.79
N LEU A 46 12.13 9.42 -6.62
CA LEU A 46 13.31 8.66 -6.22
C LEU A 46 14.56 9.20 -6.89
N GLN A 47 15.60 9.40 -6.10
CA GLN A 47 16.93 9.75 -6.58
C GLN A 47 17.93 8.70 -6.11
N LEU A 48 18.70 8.16 -7.06
CA LEU A 48 19.85 7.31 -6.78
C LEU A 48 21.13 8.11 -6.98
N ARG A 49 22.00 8.07 -5.98
CA ARG A 49 23.32 8.72 -6.01
C ARG A 49 24.41 7.69 -5.78
N ASN A 50 25.57 7.90 -6.40
CA ASN A 50 26.76 7.10 -6.12
C ASN A 50 27.44 7.52 -4.80
N SER A 51 28.54 6.86 -4.44
CA SER A 51 29.32 7.15 -3.22
C SER A 51 29.92 8.57 -3.17
N ALA A 52 30.07 9.23 -4.33
CA ALA A 52 30.52 10.62 -4.43
C ALA A 52 29.36 11.63 -4.33
N GLY A 53 28.12 11.17 -4.13
CA GLY A 53 26.94 12.02 -4.05
C GLY A 53 26.42 12.50 -5.41
N ILE A 54 26.94 11.99 -6.52
CA ILE A 54 26.51 12.34 -7.88
C ILE A 54 25.22 11.56 -8.19
N GLU A 55 24.20 12.24 -8.71
CA GLU A 55 22.98 11.59 -9.20
C GLU A 55 23.29 10.69 -10.39
N ILE A 56 22.93 9.42 -10.28
CA ILE A 56 23.12 8.43 -11.35
C ILE A 56 21.80 8.03 -12.01
N ALA A 57 20.70 8.03 -11.26
CA ALA A 57 19.38 7.82 -11.80
C ALA A 57 18.37 8.66 -11.03
N TYR A 58 17.30 9.04 -11.73
CA TYR A 58 16.22 9.83 -11.16
C TYR A 58 14.88 9.36 -11.70
N GLU A 59 13.91 9.22 -10.81
CA GLU A 59 12.52 8.94 -11.11
C GLU A 59 11.72 10.17 -10.71
N LEU A 60 10.95 10.72 -11.66
CA LEU A 60 10.10 11.89 -11.48
C LEU A 60 8.64 11.50 -11.68
N TYR A 61 7.79 11.82 -10.72
CA TYR A 61 6.37 11.94 -10.98
C TYR A 61 6.03 13.35 -11.45
N GLN A 62 5.57 13.48 -12.69
CA GLN A 62 5.00 14.72 -13.22
C GLN A 62 3.50 14.61 -13.50
N TYR A 63 2.90 13.44 -13.32
CA TYR A 63 1.51 13.23 -13.69
C TYR A 63 0.62 13.38 -12.46
N ALA A 64 -0.30 14.35 -12.52
CA ALA A 64 -1.31 14.57 -11.48
C ALA A 64 -2.28 13.38 -11.32
N SER A 65 -2.34 12.50 -12.32
CA SER A 65 -3.10 11.24 -12.33
C SER A 65 -2.39 10.14 -11.55
N THR A 66 -1.79 10.47 -10.41
CA THR A 66 -1.13 9.49 -9.55
C THR A 66 -1.39 9.88 -8.12
N CYS A 67 -1.67 8.88 -7.30
CA CYS A 67 -2.23 9.03 -5.97
C CYS A 67 -3.57 9.80 -6.04
N ASP A 68 -4.42 9.54 -7.05
CA ASP A 68 -5.73 10.18 -7.22
C ASP A 68 -6.94 9.24 -7.10
N GLY A 69 -6.68 7.98 -6.74
CA GLY A 69 -7.67 6.96 -6.42
C GLY A 69 -8.14 6.13 -7.62
N ASP A 70 -7.50 6.24 -8.79
CA ASP A 70 -7.88 5.52 -10.02
C ASP A 70 -7.07 4.23 -10.29
N SER A 71 -6.18 3.87 -9.36
CA SER A 71 -5.25 2.74 -9.47
C SER A 71 -4.22 2.84 -10.60
N GLU A 72 -4.00 4.04 -11.13
CA GLU A 72 -2.99 4.32 -12.14
C GLU A 72 -1.79 5.10 -11.56
N TYR A 73 -0.60 4.69 -11.99
CA TYR A 73 0.68 5.22 -11.56
C TYR A 73 1.52 5.56 -12.79
N ARG A 74 1.87 6.84 -12.95
CA ARG A 74 2.64 7.32 -14.10
C ARG A 74 3.84 8.15 -13.68
N GLY A 75 5.03 7.70 -14.04
CA GLY A 75 6.25 8.47 -13.79
C GLY A 75 7.15 8.55 -15.00
N LYS A 76 8.32 9.15 -14.78
CA LYS A 76 9.40 9.22 -15.76
C LYS A 76 10.70 8.81 -15.09
N VAL A 77 11.49 7.99 -15.76
CA VAL A 77 12.83 7.65 -15.33
C VAL A 77 13.86 8.34 -16.21
N LYS A 78 14.99 8.73 -15.62
CA LYS A 78 16.16 9.28 -16.30
C LYS A 78 17.41 8.58 -15.77
N ASP A 79 18.27 8.16 -16.68
CA ASP A 79 19.67 7.88 -16.39
C ASP A 79 20.42 9.22 -16.46
N SER A 80 20.81 9.71 -15.29
CA SER A 80 21.48 11.01 -15.18
C SER A 80 23.00 10.90 -15.32
N TYR A 81 23.55 9.70 -15.23
CA TYR A 81 25.00 9.50 -15.34
C TYR A 81 25.45 9.36 -16.81
N THR A 82 24.58 8.91 -17.71
CA THR A 82 24.84 8.82 -19.16
C THR A 82 26.08 7.99 -19.51
N ASP A 83 26.38 6.96 -18.71
CA ASP A 83 27.58 6.13 -18.83
C ASP A 83 27.38 4.89 -19.73
N GLY A 84 26.20 4.79 -20.37
CA GLY A 84 25.80 3.63 -21.17
C GLY A 84 25.00 2.59 -20.38
N SER A 85 24.89 2.76 -19.07
CA SER A 85 24.00 1.99 -18.20
C SER A 85 22.55 2.44 -18.39
N CYS A 86 21.59 1.59 -18.08
CA CYS A 86 20.18 1.96 -18.09
C CYS A 86 19.70 2.26 -16.67
N ALA A 87 18.91 3.32 -16.51
CA ALA A 87 18.09 3.50 -15.33
C ALA A 87 16.78 2.72 -15.50
N TYR A 88 16.49 1.83 -14.56
CA TYR A 88 15.31 0.97 -14.57
C TYR A 88 14.32 1.39 -13.51
N THR A 89 13.04 1.24 -13.83
CA THR A 89 11.95 1.34 -12.87
C THR A 89 11.20 0.02 -12.86
N TYR A 90 11.07 -0.59 -11.68
CA TYR A 90 10.29 -1.82 -11.47
C TYR A 90 9.02 -1.51 -10.70
N TYR A 91 7.89 -2.05 -11.13
CA TYR A 91 6.58 -1.86 -10.48
C TYR A 91 6.15 -3.13 -9.77
N TYR A 92 5.63 -2.99 -8.54
CA TYR A 92 5.22 -4.09 -7.67
C TYR A 92 3.85 -3.82 -7.04
N ASP A 93 3.09 -4.89 -6.83
CA ASP A 93 1.96 -4.95 -5.91
C ASP A 93 2.40 -5.57 -4.56
N THR A 94 1.47 -5.85 -3.63
CA THR A 94 1.78 -6.36 -2.27
C THR A 94 2.64 -7.64 -2.25
N SER A 95 2.48 -8.51 -3.25
CA SER A 95 3.48 -9.52 -3.55
C SER A 95 4.58 -8.87 -4.37
N ARG A 96 5.85 -8.88 -3.91
CA ARG A 96 7.03 -8.28 -4.55
C ARG A 96 7.40 -8.93 -5.91
N THR A 97 6.41 -9.11 -6.76
CA THR A 97 6.44 -9.66 -8.09
C THR A 97 6.51 -8.48 -9.05
N THR A 98 7.54 -8.44 -9.88
CA THR A 98 7.67 -7.37 -10.88
C THR A 98 6.56 -7.50 -11.93
N HIS A 99 5.76 -6.45 -12.10
CA HIS A 99 4.69 -6.41 -13.12
C HIS A 99 5.11 -5.75 -14.43
N GLY A 100 6.19 -4.97 -14.40
CA GLY A 100 6.73 -4.29 -15.57
C GLY A 100 8.07 -3.63 -15.28
N ILE A 101 8.75 -3.25 -16.35
CA ILE A 101 10.06 -2.60 -16.31
C ILE A 101 10.09 -1.52 -17.39
N SER A 102 10.58 -0.34 -17.05
CA SER A 102 10.91 0.71 -18.03
C SER A 102 12.37 1.10 -17.90
N CYS A 103 13.05 1.36 -19.02
CA CYS A 103 14.46 1.74 -19.05
C CYS A 103 14.72 3.00 -19.88
N THR A 104 15.85 3.65 -19.59
CA THR A 104 16.38 4.75 -20.39
C THR A 104 17.89 4.87 -20.25
N THR A 105 18.53 5.43 -21.27
CA THR A 105 19.94 5.80 -21.29
C THR A 105 20.03 7.29 -21.65
N GLY A 106 20.41 8.12 -20.68
CA GLY A 106 20.46 9.58 -20.76
C GLY A 106 19.15 10.37 -20.79
N GLY A 107 18.20 9.98 -21.64
CA GLY A 107 16.91 10.67 -21.81
C GLY A 107 15.89 10.37 -20.72
N TRP A 108 14.76 11.07 -20.74
CA TRP A 108 13.58 10.66 -19.96
C TRP A 108 12.82 9.56 -20.69
N SER A 109 12.42 8.52 -19.97
CA SER A 109 11.49 7.51 -20.44
C SER A 109 10.24 7.51 -19.55
N ASN A 110 9.06 7.53 -20.19
CA ASN A 110 7.80 7.50 -19.47
C ASN A 110 7.43 6.06 -19.13
N TYR A 111 6.71 5.90 -18.03
CA TYR A 111 6.08 4.62 -17.72
C TYR A 111 4.67 4.81 -17.18
N THR A 112 3.91 3.72 -17.28
CA THR A 112 2.56 3.63 -16.72
C THR A 112 2.38 2.25 -16.12
N PHE A 113 1.89 2.23 -14.89
CA PHE A 113 1.58 1.04 -14.14
C PHE A 113 0.15 1.14 -13.62
N TRP A 114 -0.59 0.04 -13.73
CA TRP A 114 -1.93 -0.09 -13.20
C TRP A 114 -1.89 -1.13 -12.10
N ASP A 115 -2.35 -0.79 -10.89
CA ASP A 115 -2.53 -1.77 -9.82
C ASP A 115 -3.56 -2.82 -10.28
N ARG A 116 -3.14 -4.09 -10.26
CA ARG A 116 -3.93 -5.20 -10.81
C ARG A 116 -4.72 -5.96 -9.77
N GLN A 117 -4.50 -5.69 -8.49
CA GLN A 117 -5.08 -6.49 -7.41
C GLN A 117 -5.93 -5.67 -6.44
N SER A 118 -6.30 -4.44 -6.81
CA SER A 118 -7.06 -3.53 -5.96
C SER A 118 -6.44 -3.44 -4.57
N ASN A 119 -5.12 -3.30 -4.54
CA ASN A 119 -4.35 -3.22 -3.32
C ASN A 119 -4.67 -1.93 -2.57
N SER A 120 -4.03 -1.73 -1.41
CA SER A 120 -3.96 -0.41 -0.75
C SER A 120 -2.63 0.32 -1.02
N SER A 121 -1.69 -0.32 -1.74
CA SER A 121 -0.43 0.29 -2.18
C SER A 121 0.18 -0.36 -3.42
N ALA A 122 1.00 0.38 -4.14
CA ALA A 122 1.94 -0.10 -5.16
C ALA A 122 3.35 0.43 -4.88
N SER A 123 4.41 -0.25 -5.32
CA SER A 123 5.79 0.22 -5.12
C SER A 123 6.54 0.36 -6.42
N VAL A 124 7.48 1.31 -6.45
CA VAL A 124 8.50 1.42 -7.47
C VAL A 124 9.90 1.35 -6.91
N GLU A 125 10.76 0.65 -7.65
CA GLU A 125 12.19 0.61 -7.39
C GLU A 125 12.99 1.21 -8.54
N LEU A 126 13.96 2.06 -8.20
CA LEU A 126 14.93 2.62 -9.14
C LEU A 126 16.22 1.81 -9.12
N ALA A 127 16.72 1.42 -10.29
CA ALA A 127 17.96 0.64 -10.40
C ALA A 127 18.84 1.10 -11.56
N VAL A 128 20.10 0.67 -11.52
CA VAL A 128 21.07 0.81 -12.62
C VAL A 128 21.61 -0.60 -12.92
N ASP A 129 21.89 -0.90 -14.19
CA ASP A 129 22.46 -2.19 -14.62
C ASP A 129 21.65 -3.45 -14.24
N TYR A 130 20.31 -3.37 -14.25
CA TYR A 130 19.41 -4.45 -13.80
C TYR A 130 19.61 -4.90 -12.35
N ARG A 131 20.43 -4.21 -11.56
CA ARG A 131 20.65 -4.55 -10.16
C ARG A 131 19.76 -3.69 -9.28
N SER A 132 18.81 -4.37 -8.64
CA SER A 132 18.03 -3.81 -7.52
C SER A 132 18.97 -3.05 -6.57
N THR A 133 18.60 -1.81 -6.27
CA THR A 133 19.37 -0.95 -5.36
C THR A 133 18.77 -0.94 -3.97
N GLY A 134 17.56 -1.50 -3.81
CA GLY A 134 16.78 -1.44 -2.58
C GLY A 134 16.18 -0.06 -2.31
N ARG A 135 16.43 0.96 -3.16
CA ARG A 135 15.76 2.26 -3.07
C ARG A 135 14.37 2.18 -3.71
N GLN A 136 13.37 2.17 -2.85
CA GLN A 136 11.97 2.02 -3.25
C GLN A 136 11.14 3.20 -2.75
N SER A 137 10.11 3.57 -3.51
CA SER A 137 9.00 4.42 -3.07
C SER A 137 7.74 3.60 -3.15
N THR A 138 6.88 3.72 -2.15
CA THR A 138 5.58 3.04 -2.12
C THR A 138 4.50 4.09 -2.15
N TRP A 139 3.63 3.97 -3.15
CA TRP A 139 2.46 4.80 -3.32
C TRP A 139 1.24 4.06 -2.78
N GLY A 140 0.25 4.82 -2.36
CA GLY A 140 -1.03 4.32 -1.87
C GLY A 140 -2.16 5.16 -2.42
N PHE A 141 -3.37 4.70 -2.15
CA PHE A 141 -4.62 5.31 -2.61
C PHE A 141 -5.16 6.31 -1.60
#